data_AF-A0A091KTC0-F1
#
_entry.id   AF-A0A091KTC0-F1
#
_cell.length_a   1.000
_cell.length_b   1.000
_cell.length_c   1.000
_cell.angle_alpha   90.00
_cell.angle_beta   90.00
_cell.angle_gamma   90.00
#
_symmetry.space_group_name_H-M   'P 1'
#
loop_
_entity.id
_entity.type
_entity.pdbx_description
1 polymer ?
#
loop_
_entity_poly.entity_id
_entity_poly.type
_entity_poly.pdbx_seq_one_letter_code
_entity_poly.pdbx_strand_id
1 'polypeptide(L)'
;GTAPYSSAYVFPAEWVNSTFHRCYVPIAMLNTVVSTGLSCYSRFVEAERPRFSKAARTLAFAYPYLFDSIPLFYRFYLCAAESCTEAAIPVHYKHTVFAFLTCFIFASHLPERLAPGHFDYIGHSHQVFHVCGIIGTHFQMEAITMDMAERHHRLQPAALLPSSLQTLGSMGVSMAVSLAVVGLCSVSLRFMPEP
;
A
#
# COMPACT_ATOMS: atom_id res chain seq x y z
N GLY A 1 17.81 6.07 6.34
CA GLY A 1 16.94 6.20 5.14
C GLY A 1 17.21 5.08 4.16
N THR A 2 16.61 3.91 4.40
CA THR A 2 16.91 2.64 3.69
C THR A 2 15.67 1.95 3.11
N ALA A 3 14.48 2.56 3.23
CA ALA A 3 13.20 2.03 2.75
C ALA A 3 13.16 1.53 1.29
N PRO A 4 13.93 2.07 0.32
CA PRO A 4 13.82 1.61 -1.08
C PRO A 4 14.51 0.26 -1.36
N TYR A 5 15.41 -0.21 -0.50
CA TYR A 5 16.05 -1.53 -0.64
C TYR A 5 15.19 -2.67 -0.11
N SER A 6 14.15 -2.34 0.64
CA SER A 6 13.36 -3.24 1.47
C SER A 6 12.47 -4.20 0.67
N SER A 7 11.92 -3.78 -0.47
CA SER A 7 11.01 -4.61 -1.27
C SER A 7 11.70 -5.86 -1.81
N ALA A 8 12.97 -5.76 -2.20
CA ALA A 8 13.77 -6.89 -2.69
C ALA A 8 13.91 -8.03 -1.66
N TYR A 9 13.91 -7.69 -0.36
CA TYR A 9 14.02 -8.67 0.73
C TYR A 9 12.69 -9.28 1.13
N VAL A 10 11.56 -8.71 0.69
CA VAL A 10 10.23 -9.28 0.93
C VAL A 10 9.91 -10.35 -0.12
N PHE A 11 10.49 -10.27 -1.33
CA PHE A 11 10.24 -11.25 -2.38
C PHE A 11 10.73 -12.66 -1.99
N PRO A 12 9.98 -13.72 -2.34
CA PRO A 12 10.45 -15.10 -2.17
C PRO A 12 11.67 -15.34 -3.07
N ALA A 13 12.61 -16.17 -2.60
CA ALA A 13 13.89 -16.38 -3.31
C ALA A 13 13.70 -16.91 -4.74
N GLU A 14 12.66 -17.73 -4.97
CA GLU A 14 12.31 -18.31 -6.27
C GLU A 14 11.88 -17.27 -7.32
N TRP A 15 11.34 -16.12 -6.88
CA TRP A 15 10.84 -15.10 -7.80
C TRP A 15 11.87 -14.01 -8.07
N VAL A 16 12.97 -13.99 -7.33
CA VAL A 16 14.07 -13.06 -7.58
C VAL A 16 14.59 -13.32 -9.01
N ASN A 17 14.70 -12.25 -9.81
CA ASN A 17 15.07 -12.28 -11.24
C ASN A 17 14.01 -12.87 -12.21
N SER A 18 12.82 -13.24 -11.74
CA SER A 18 11.69 -13.59 -12.61
C SER A 18 11.14 -12.38 -13.39
N THR A 19 10.33 -12.63 -14.43
CA THR A 19 9.60 -11.57 -15.15
C THR A 19 8.73 -10.74 -14.22
N PHE A 20 8.09 -11.38 -13.23
CA PHE A 20 7.26 -10.68 -12.24
C PHE A 20 8.08 -9.68 -11.42
N HIS A 21 9.26 -10.09 -10.92
CA HIS A 21 10.16 -9.19 -10.19
C HIS A 21 10.62 -7.99 -11.03
N ARG A 22 10.90 -8.18 -12.32
CA ARG A 22 11.31 -7.08 -13.23
C ARG A 22 10.17 -6.12 -13.55
N CYS A 23 8.95 -6.62 -13.71
CA CYS A 23 7.77 -5.81 -14.02
C CYS A 23 7.11 -5.19 -12.78
N TYR A 24 7.45 -5.66 -11.58
CA TYR A 24 6.82 -5.22 -10.33
C TYR A 24 6.90 -3.70 -10.11
N VAL A 25 8.11 -3.12 -10.17
CA VAL A 25 8.31 -1.69 -9.94
C VAL A 25 7.60 -0.84 -11.02
N PRO A 26 7.74 -1.12 -12.33
CA PRO A 26 6.97 -0.42 -13.36
C PRO A 26 5.45 -0.50 -13.18
N ILE A 27 4.91 -1.67 -12.82
CA ILE A 27 3.48 -1.83 -12.57
C ILE A 27 3.05 -1.05 -11.32
N ALA A 28 3.85 -1.08 -10.24
CA ALA A 28 3.57 -0.28 -9.05
C ALA A 28 3.57 1.24 -9.33
N MET A 29 4.48 1.70 -10.20
CA MET A 29 4.49 3.09 -10.68
C MET A 29 3.21 3.42 -11.46
N LEU A 30 2.81 2.55 -12.40
CA LEU A 30 1.58 2.73 -13.16
C LEU A 30 0.35 2.74 -12.25
N ASN A 31 0.29 1.82 -11.29
CA ASN A 31 -0.77 1.74 -10.29
C ASN A 31 -0.86 3.05 -9.51
N THR A 32 0.26 3.64 -9.10
CA THR A 32 0.30 4.94 -8.41
C THR A 32 -0.31 6.06 -9.28
N VAL A 33 0.06 6.12 -10.56
CA VAL A 33 -0.47 7.14 -11.48
C VAL A 33 -1.97 6.96 -11.72
N VAL A 34 -2.41 5.72 -11.96
CA VAL A 34 -3.83 5.37 -12.14
C VAL A 34 -4.63 5.71 -10.87
N SER A 35 -4.10 5.39 -9.69
CA SER A 35 -4.76 5.64 -8.42
C SER A 35 -4.89 7.13 -8.13
N THR A 36 -3.85 7.90 -8.46
CA THR A 36 -3.87 9.37 -8.39
C THR A 36 -4.92 9.93 -9.35
N GLY A 37 -4.92 9.47 -10.60
CA GLY A 37 -5.91 9.88 -11.61
C GLY A 37 -7.35 9.55 -11.21
N LEU A 38 -7.62 8.35 -10.72
CA LEU A 38 -8.94 7.94 -10.21
C LEU A 38 -9.36 8.76 -8.99
N SER A 39 -8.43 9.04 -8.07
CA SER A 39 -8.71 9.87 -6.90
C SER A 39 -9.07 11.30 -7.31
N CYS A 40 -8.36 11.88 -8.27
CA CYS A 40 -8.69 13.18 -8.84
C CYS A 40 -10.03 13.15 -9.59
N TYR A 41 -10.23 12.18 -10.49
CA TYR A 41 -11.46 12.02 -11.27
C TYR A 41 -12.69 11.83 -10.37
N SER A 42 -12.53 11.13 -9.24
CA SER A 42 -13.60 10.93 -8.27
C SER A 42 -14.23 12.23 -7.79
N ARG A 43 -13.48 13.35 -7.76
CA ARG A 43 -14.00 14.67 -7.33
C ARG A 43 -14.92 15.31 -8.35
N PHE A 44 -14.65 15.13 -9.63
CA PHE A 44 -15.51 15.65 -10.70
C PHE A 44 -16.87 14.94 -10.72
N VAL A 45 -16.88 13.63 -10.43
CA VAL A 45 -18.09 12.80 -10.47
C VAL A 45 -18.80 12.74 -9.12
N GLU A 46 -18.24 13.36 -8.06
CA GLU A 46 -18.80 13.27 -6.70
C GLU A 46 -20.18 13.92 -6.59
N ALA A 47 -20.41 15.02 -7.32
CA ALA A 47 -21.69 15.73 -7.34
C ALA A 47 -22.82 14.90 -7.99
N GLU A 48 -22.55 14.26 -9.14
CA GLU A 48 -23.56 13.49 -9.86
C GLU A 48 -23.73 12.05 -9.34
N ARG A 49 -22.62 11.39 -8.98
CA ARG A 49 -22.60 9.95 -8.60
C ARG A 49 -21.71 9.71 -7.38
N PRO A 50 -22.15 10.10 -6.17
CA PRO A 50 -21.35 10.02 -4.95
C PRO A 50 -20.96 8.59 -4.57
N ARG A 51 -21.80 7.59 -4.86
CA ARG A 51 -21.49 6.17 -4.59
C ARG A 51 -20.36 5.65 -5.48
N PHE A 52 -20.38 6.00 -6.77
CA PHE A 52 -19.33 5.61 -7.71
C PHE A 52 -18.00 6.28 -7.37
N SER A 53 -18.03 7.58 -7.04
CA SER A 53 -16.85 8.32 -6.58
C SER A 53 -16.19 7.66 -5.36
N LYS A 54 -16.98 7.29 -4.35
CA LYS A 54 -16.49 6.55 -3.17
C LYS A 54 -15.89 5.20 -3.55
N ALA A 55 -16.58 4.39 -4.36
CA ALA A 55 -16.09 3.08 -4.77
C ALA A 55 -14.79 3.17 -5.58
N ALA A 56 -14.71 4.10 -6.54
CA ALA A 56 -13.50 4.35 -7.33
C ALA A 56 -12.31 4.74 -6.45
N ARG A 57 -12.53 5.59 -5.45
CA ARG A 57 -11.52 6.00 -4.47
C ARG A 57 -11.05 4.82 -3.61
N THR A 58 -11.97 4.01 -3.10
CA THR A 58 -11.63 2.80 -2.33
C THR A 58 -10.82 1.81 -3.18
N LEU A 59 -11.25 1.55 -4.42
CA LEU A 59 -10.55 0.65 -5.33
C LEU A 59 -9.16 1.17 -5.71
N ALA A 60 -9.00 2.48 -5.88
CA ALA A 60 -7.72 3.13 -6.15
C ALA A 60 -6.69 2.89 -5.04
N PHE A 61 -7.10 2.63 -3.80
CA PHE A 61 -6.15 2.29 -2.72
C PHE A 61 -6.06 0.78 -2.46
N ALA A 62 -7.18 0.06 -2.57
CA ALA A 62 -7.23 -1.37 -2.30
C ALA A 62 -6.43 -2.19 -3.34
N TYR A 63 -6.54 -1.85 -4.63
CA TYR A 63 -5.86 -2.60 -5.68
C TYR A 63 -4.33 -2.51 -5.60
N PRO A 64 -3.69 -1.31 -5.49
CA PRO A 64 -2.25 -1.22 -5.31
C PRO A 64 -1.77 -1.95 -4.05
N TYR A 65 -2.49 -1.84 -2.93
CA TYR A 65 -2.14 -2.54 -1.70
C TYR A 65 -2.13 -4.06 -1.89
N LEU A 66 -3.15 -4.62 -2.56
CA LEU A 66 -3.20 -6.06 -2.84
C LEU A 66 -2.07 -6.49 -3.77
N PHE A 67 -1.80 -5.71 -4.81
CA PHE A 67 -0.70 -5.96 -5.74
C PHE A 67 0.65 -5.98 -5.01
N ASP A 68 0.90 -4.98 -4.16
CA ASP A 68 2.16 -4.86 -3.43
C ASP A 68 2.33 -5.97 -2.37
N SER A 69 1.22 -6.54 -1.90
CA SER A 69 1.20 -7.62 -0.92
C SER A 69 1.32 -9.03 -1.53
N ILE A 70 1.28 -9.18 -2.86
CA ILE A 70 1.39 -10.50 -3.54
C ILE A 70 2.61 -11.30 -3.07
N PRO A 71 3.84 -10.75 -3.04
CA PRO A 71 5.02 -11.51 -2.63
C PRO A 71 4.94 -11.97 -1.17
N LEU A 72 4.30 -11.16 -0.32
CA LEU A 72 4.13 -11.47 1.09
C LEU A 72 3.10 -12.61 1.29
N PHE A 73 1.96 -12.55 0.61
CA PHE A 73 0.96 -13.61 0.66
C PHE A 73 1.51 -14.94 0.13
N TYR A 74 2.35 -14.91 -0.90
CA TYR A 74 3.04 -16.11 -1.36
C TYR A 74 3.99 -16.67 -0.29
N ARG A 75 4.72 -15.82 0.44
CA ARG A 75 5.55 -16.28 1.58
C ARG A 75 4.72 -16.91 2.70
N PHE A 76 3.53 -16.38 3.00
CA PHE A 76 2.62 -17.03 3.95
C PHE A 76 2.15 -18.40 3.46
N TYR A 77 1.80 -18.51 2.18
CA TYR A 77 1.42 -19.77 1.57
C TYR A 77 2.54 -20.81 1.68
N LEU A 78 3.78 -20.44 1.29
CA LEU A 78 4.93 -21.33 1.43
C LEU A 78 5.21 -21.71 2.88
N CYS A 79 5.14 -20.76 3.82
CA CYS A 79 5.31 -21.06 5.24
C CYS A 79 4.27 -22.07 5.75
N ALA A 80 3.02 -21.94 5.31
CA ALA A 80 1.96 -22.88 5.68
C ALA A 80 2.15 -24.27 5.05
N ALA A 81 2.71 -24.33 3.84
CA ALA A 81 2.95 -25.59 3.12
C ALA A 81 4.20 -26.35 3.61
N GLU A 82 5.30 -25.63 3.88
CA GLU A 82 6.62 -26.24 4.11
C GLU A 82 7.19 -25.99 5.52
N SER A 83 6.42 -25.38 6.43
CA SER A 83 6.83 -24.96 7.78
C SER A 83 8.04 -24.01 7.77
N CYS A 84 7.79 -22.71 7.99
CA CYS A 84 8.88 -21.72 8.02
C CYS A 84 9.48 -21.53 9.43
N THR A 85 10.79 -21.23 9.46
CA THR A 85 11.53 -20.84 10.68
C THR A 85 11.92 -19.36 10.70
N GLU A 86 11.48 -18.57 9.71
CA GLU A 86 11.85 -17.17 9.55
C GLU A 86 11.19 -16.31 10.64
N ALA A 87 12.01 -15.61 11.43
CA ALA A 87 11.53 -14.81 12.58
C ALA A 87 10.69 -13.60 12.16
N ALA A 88 10.80 -13.15 10.90
CA ALA A 88 10.03 -12.04 10.35
C ALA A 88 8.55 -12.40 10.06
N ILE A 89 8.23 -13.69 9.83
CA ILE A 89 6.88 -14.11 9.41
C ILE A 89 5.78 -13.78 10.44
N PRO A 90 5.97 -14.04 11.75
CA PRO A 90 5.00 -13.62 12.77
C PRO A 90 4.77 -12.10 12.80
N VAL A 91 5.79 -11.29 12.54
CA VAL A 91 5.68 -9.82 12.53
C VAL A 91 4.93 -9.35 11.29
N HIS A 92 5.20 -9.95 10.13
CA HIS A 92 4.41 -9.75 8.92
C HIS A 92 2.94 -10.13 9.12
N TYR A 93 2.65 -11.19 9.87
CA TYR A 93 1.29 -11.60 10.18
C TYR A 93 0.56 -10.52 11.00
N LYS A 94 1.23 -9.93 12.00
CA LYS A 94 0.69 -8.79 12.76
C LYS A 94 0.40 -7.61 11.82
N HIS A 95 1.34 -7.26 10.93
CA HIS A 95 1.12 -6.22 9.94
C HIS A 95 -0.13 -6.49 9.09
N THR A 96 -0.28 -7.70 8.54
CA THR A 96 -1.44 -8.07 7.71
C THR A 96 -2.76 -7.99 8.48
N VAL A 97 -2.78 -8.45 9.74
CA VAL A 97 -3.97 -8.34 10.61
C VAL A 97 -4.35 -6.87 10.83
N PHE A 98 -3.39 -6.01 11.16
CA PHE A 98 -3.65 -4.58 11.36
C PHE A 98 -4.05 -3.86 10.07
N ALA A 99 -3.50 -4.24 8.92
CA ALA A 99 -3.90 -3.70 7.63
C ALA A 99 -5.34 -4.11 7.26
N PHE A 100 -5.71 -5.38 7.49
CA PHE A 100 -7.09 -5.83 7.34
C PHE A 100 -8.04 -5.08 8.29
N LEU A 101 -7.67 -4.95 9.56
CA LEU A 101 -8.45 -4.23 10.55
C LEU A 101 -8.65 -2.76 10.16
N THR A 102 -7.61 -2.11 9.65
CA THR A 102 -7.65 -0.74 9.12
C THR A 102 -8.67 -0.64 7.98
N CYS A 103 -8.61 -1.54 7.00
CA CYS A 103 -9.56 -1.59 5.89
C CYS A 103 -11.00 -1.86 6.37
N PHE A 104 -11.17 -2.81 7.30
CA PHE A 104 -12.45 -3.18 7.87
C PHE A 104 -13.11 -2.01 8.61
N ILE A 105 -12.37 -1.31 9.47
CA ILE A 105 -12.89 -0.14 10.20
C ILE A 105 -13.30 0.97 9.23
N PHE A 106 -12.46 1.24 8.22
CA PHE A 106 -12.73 2.23 7.19
C PHE A 106 -14.02 1.92 6.40
N ALA A 107 -14.22 0.66 6.01
CA ALA A 107 -15.37 0.25 5.20
C ALA A 107 -16.66 0.11 6.04
N SER A 108 -16.54 -0.34 7.30
CA SER A 108 -17.69 -0.63 8.15
C SER A 108 -18.21 0.59 8.90
N HIS A 109 -17.37 1.59 9.19
CA HIS A 109 -17.66 2.72 10.07
C HIS A 109 -18.05 2.28 11.50
N LEU A 110 -17.33 1.29 12.02
CA LEU A 110 -17.45 0.82 13.40
C LEU A 110 -16.42 1.51 14.30
N PRO A 111 -16.77 1.83 15.57
CA PRO A 111 -17.95 1.38 16.32
C PRO A 111 -19.17 2.31 16.27
N GLU A 112 -19.09 3.50 15.68
CA GLU A 112 -20.17 4.50 15.73
C GLU A 112 -21.49 4.04 15.10
N ARG A 113 -21.47 3.10 14.15
CA ARG A 113 -22.70 2.46 13.64
C ARG A 113 -23.40 1.58 14.68
N LEU A 114 -22.70 1.07 15.69
CA LEU A 114 -23.28 0.21 16.73
C LEU A 114 -23.81 1.01 17.91
N ALA A 115 -23.21 2.17 18.22
CA ALA A 115 -23.70 3.07 19.27
C ALA A 115 -23.62 4.54 18.81
N PRO A 116 -24.61 5.03 18.04
CA PRO A 116 -24.67 6.42 17.62
C PRO A 116 -24.71 7.36 18.84
N GLY A 117 -23.91 8.43 18.84
CA GLY A 117 -23.85 9.40 19.94
C GLY A 117 -22.87 9.07 21.06
N HIS A 118 -22.29 7.86 21.08
CA HIS A 118 -21.33 7.45 22.12
C HIS A 118 -19.86 7.68 21.73
N PHE A 119 -19.59 7.76 20.42
CA PHE A 119 -18.24 7.86 19.87
C PHE A 119 -17.99 9.19 19.16
N ASP A 120 -18.73 10.25 19.52
CA ASP A 120 -18.71 11.52 18.77
C ASP A 120 -17.39 12.30 18.92
N TYR A 121 -16.65 12.08 20.02
CA TYR A 121 -15.38 12.77 20.31
C TYR A 121 -14.16 11.84 20.40
N ILE A 122 -14.33 10.64 20.98
CA ILE A 122 -13.25 9.68 21.22
C ILE A 122 -13.70 8.30 20.71
N GLY A 123 -12.81 7.60 20.00
CA GLY A 123 -13.02 6.21 19.59
C GLY A 123 -13.90 6.03 18.34
N HIS A 124 -14.18 7.10 17.60
CA HIS A 124 -14.88 7.00 16.33
C HIS A 124 -14.00 6.31 15.26
N SER A 125 -14.62 5.65 14.27
CA SER A 125 -13.91 4.78 13.31
C SER A 125 -12.69 5.41 12.66
N HIS A 126 -12.69 6.71 12.35
CA HIS A 126 -11.53 7.35 11.72
C HIS A 126 -10.34 7.44 12.68
N GLN A 127 -10.56 7.68 13.98
CA GLN A 127 -9.49 7.66 14.97
C GLN A 127 -8.93 6.24 15.11
N VAL A 128 -9.81 5.24 15.21
CA VAL A 128 -9.38 3.84 15.34
C VAL A 128 -8.67 3.36 14.07
N PHE A 129 -9.13 3.80 12.89
CA PHE A 129 -8.49 3.60 11.59
C PHE A 129 -7.06 4.13 11.60
N HIS A 130 -6.83 5.36 12.06
CA HIS A 130 -5.48 5.93 12.14
C HIS A 130 -4.58 5.16 13.11
N VAL A 131 -5.10 4.80 14.28
CA VAL A 131 -4.34 4.02 15.27
C VAL A 131 -3.94 2.66 14.70
N CYS A 132 -4.89 1.94 14.09
CA CYS A 132 -4.61 0.64 13.47
C CYS A 132 -3.61 0.77 12.31
N GLY A 133 -3.74 1.81 11.48
CA GLY A 133 -2.83 2.11 10.39
C GLY A 133 -1.40 2.36 10.88
N ILE A 134 -1.23 3.19 11.92
CA ILE A 134 0.09 3.49 12.51
C ILE A 134 0.74 2.22 13.07
N ILE A 135 -0.01 1.42 13.84
CA ILE A 135 0.50 0.16 14.40
C ILE A 135 0.84 -0.83 13.27
N GLY A 136 0.00 -0.91 12.23
CA GLY A 136 0.24 -1.73 11.05
C GLY A 136 1.53 -1.33 10.33
N THR A 137 1.77 -0.02 10.12
CA THR A 137 3.00 0.49 9.52
C THR A 137 4.21 0.25 10.42
N HIS A 138 4.07 0.30 11.74
CA HIS A 138 5.14 -0.04 12.66
C HIS A 138 5.61 -1.48 12.46
N PHE A 139 4.68 -2.45 12.48
CA PHE A 139 5.01 -3.85 12.23
C PHE A 139 5.52 -4.08 10.80
N GLN A 140 5.03 -3.34 9.82
CA GLN A 140 5.54 -3.39 8.45
C GLN A 140 7.04 -3.04 8.41
N MET A 141 7.42 -1.93 9.02
CA MET A 141 8.79 -1.44 9.04
C MET A 141 9.72 -2.36 9.87
N GLU A 142 9.21 -2.89 10.99
CA GLU A 142 9.93 -3.87 11.80
C GLU A 142 10.21 -5.15 11.01
N ALA A 143 9.17 -5.74 10.39
CA ALA A 143 9.30 -6.97 9.61
C ALA A 143 10.23 -6.80 8.40
N ILE A 144 10.14 -5.66 7.72
CA ILE A 144 11.06 -5.29 6.64
C ILE A 144 12.51 -5.22 7.14
N THR A 145 12.74 -4.62 8.31
CA THR A 145 14.09 -4.49 8.87
C THR A 145 14.66 -5.85 9.26
N MET A 146 13.82 -6.74 9.79
CA MET A 146 14.18 -8.14 10.06
C MET A 146 14.52 -8.89 8.77
N ASP A 147 13.67 -8.80 7.74
CA ASP A 147 13.93 -9.41 6.43
C ASP A 147 15.23 -8.91 5.82
N MET A 148 15.49 -7.61 5.91
CA MET A 148 16.75 -7.03 5.47
C MET A 148 17.93 -7.63 6.23
N ALA A 149 17.88 -7.71 7.56
CA ALA A 149 18.97 -8.24 8.38
C ALA A 149 19.23 -9.74 8.13
N GLU A 150 18.17 -10.56 8.09
CA GLU A 150 18.27 -12.01 7.96
C GLU A 150 18.65 -12.43 6.53
N ARG A 151 18.12 -11.74 5.52
CA ARG A 151 18.25 -12.13 4.12
C ARG A 151 19.30 -11.33 3.36
N HIS A 152 19.95 -10.35 3.99
CA HIS A 152 20.98 -9.50 3.37
C HIS A 152 22.01 -10.33 2.61
N HIS A 153 22.67 -11.24 3.32
CA HIS A 153 23.80 -12.00 2.80
C HIS A 153 23.36 -13.07 1.79
N ARG A 154 22.15 -13.64 1.93
CA ARG A 154 21.65 -14.68 1.01
C ARG A 154 21.21 -14.11 -0.34
N LEU A 155 20.67 -12.89 -0.35
CA LEU A 155 20.11 -12.28 -1.54
C LEU A 155 21.08 -11.32 -2.25
N GLN A 156 22.15 -10.87 -1.60
CA GLN A 156 23.21 -10.07 -2.24
C GLN A 156 23.78 -10.68 -3.55
N PRO A 157 24.02 -12.01 -3.65
CA PRO A 157 24.57 -12.60 -4.88
C PRO A 157 23.52 -12.85 -5.98
N ALA A 158 22.25 -13.04 -5.60
CA ALA A 158 21.18 -13.50 -6.49
C ALA A 158 20.20 -12.37 -6.91
N ALA A 159 20.01 -11.36 -6.06
CA ALA A 159 19.21 -10.21 -6.39
C ALA A 159 20.06 -9.22 -7.19
N LEU A 160 19.69 -8.97 -8.46
CA LEU A 160 19.90 -7.66 -9.05
C LEU A 160 19.11 -6.65 -8.21
N LEU A 161 19.69 -6.27 -7.07
CA LEU A 161 19.17 -5.20 -6.24
C LEU A 161 19.04 -3.98 -7.15
N PRO A 162 17.85 -3.36 -7.26
CA PRO A 162 17.70 -2.14 -8.02
C PRO A 162 18.75 -1.15 -7.50
N SER A 163 19.53 -0.56 -8.40
CA SER A 163 20.54 0.39 -7.96
C SER A 163 19.84 1.52 -7.19
N SER A 164 20.53 2.12 -6.23
CA SER A 164 19.99 3.25 -5.45
C SER A 164 19.43 4.33 -6.39
N LEU A 165 20.11 4.53 -7.53
CA LEU A 165 19.71 5.44 -8.58
C LEU A 165 18.42 5.02 -9.31
N GLN A 166 18.26 3.74 -9.65
CA GLN A 166 17.01 3.25 -10.26
C GLN A 166 15.83 3.43 -9.32
N THR A 167 16.02 3.15 -8.03
CA THR A 167 14.93 3.27 -7.06
C THR A 167 14.57 4.74 -6.81
N LEU A 168 15.56 5.59 -6.54
CA LEU A 168 15.36 7.04 -6.38
C LEU A 168 14.77 7.68 -7.65
N GLY A 169 15.23 7.25 -8.82
CA GLY A 169 14.71 7.71 -10.11
C GLY A 169 13.25 7.31 -10.31
N SER A 170 12.90 6.04 -10.05
CA SER A 170 11.52 5.56 -10.15
C SER A 170 10.56 6.29 -9.21
N MET A 171 10.99 6.55 -7.96
CA MET A 171 10.24 7.34 -6.99
C MET A 171 10.07 8.78 -7.45
N GLY A 172 11.15 9.42 -7.91
CA GLY A 172 11.13 10.80 -8.40
C GLY A 172 10.22 10.98 -9.61
N VAL A 173 10.30 10.08 -10.58
CA VAL A 173 9.42 10.08 -11.77
C VAL A 173 7.96 9.87 -11.35
N SER A 174 7.68 8.87 -10.51
CA SER A 174 6.31 8.59 -10.06
C SER A 174 5.71 9.79 -9.31
N MET A 175 6.49 10.44 -8.44
CA MET A 175 6.07 11.63 -7.71
C MET A 175 5.82 12.81 -8.66
N ALA A 176 6.73 13.10 -9.59
CA ALA A 176 6.57 14.18 -10.56
C ALA A 176 5.33 14.00 -11.44
N VAL A 177 5.09 12.79 -11.94
CA VAL A 177 3.91 12.49 -12.75
C VAL A 177 2.63 12.62 -11.92
N SER A 178 2.63 12.12 -10.68
CA SER A 178 1.46 12.22 -9.80
C SER A 178 1.14 13.68 -9.46
N LEU A 179 2.16 14.50 -9.19
CA LEU A 179 1.99 15.95 -8.98
C LEU A 179 1.46 16.66 -10.22
N ALA A 180 1.93 16.30 -11.42
CA ALA A 180 1.41 16.85 -12.66
C ALA A 180 -0.08 16.51 -12.85
N VAL A 181 -0.49 15.26 -12.59
CA VAL A 181 -1.89 14.84 -12.63
C VAL A 181 -2.73 15.64 -11.64
N VAL A 182 -2.29 15.76 -10.39
CA VAL A 182 -2.99 16.55 -9.37
C VAL A 182 -3.10 18.02 -9.78
N GLY A 183 -2.02 18.60 -10.31
CA GLY A 183 -2.00 19.98 -10.79
C GLY A 183 -3.00 20.23 -11.91
N LEU A 184 -3.00 19.38 -12.94
CA LEU A 184 -3.94 19.45 -14.06
C LEU A 184 -5.39 19.33 -13.58
N CYS A 185 -5.70 18.33 -12.76
CA CYS A 185 -7.04 18.16 -12.22
C CYS A 185 -7.47 19.33 -11.34
N SER A 186 -6.57 19.87 -10.51
CA SER A 186 -6.86 21.02 -9.65
C SER A 186 -7.19 22.27 -10.47
N VAL A 187 -6.50 22.48 -11.59
CA VAL A 187 -6.80 23.57 -12.52
C VAL A 187 -8.17 23.35 -13.18
N SER A 188 -8.44 22.16 -13.70
CA SER A 188 -9.73 21.82 -14.33
C SER A 188 -10.92 21.94 -13.38
N LEU A 189 -10.75 21.58 -12.09
CA LEU A 189 -11.79 21.71 -11.06
C LEU A 189 -12.21 23.17 -10.83
N ARG A 190 -11.27 24.14 -10.91
CA ARG A 190 -11.60 25.57 -10.75
C ARG A 190 -12.47 26.13 -11.88
N PHE A 191 -12.46 25.48 -13.03
CA PHE A 191 -13.25 25.89 -14.20
C PHE A 191 -14.59 25.16 -14.30
N MET A 192 -14.92 24.27 -13.34
CA MET A 192 -16.24 23.69 -13.29
C MET A 192 -17.24 24.69 -12.70
N PRO A 193 -18.38 24.94 -13.38
CA PRO A 193 -19.46 25.70 -12.80
C PRO A 193 -20.01 24.95 -11.58
N GLU A 194 -20.26 25.69 -10.49
CA GLU A 194 -20.99 25.15 -9.33
C GLU A 194 -22.39 24.69 -9.79
N PRO A 195 -22.88 23.54 -9.30
CA PRO A 195 -24.19 23.00 -9.66
C PRO A 195 -25.37 23.84 -9.13
#